data_AF-A0A973JJ28-F1
#
_entry.id   AF-A0A973JJ28-F1
#
_cell.length_a   1.000
_cell.length_b   1.000
_cell.length_c   1.000
_cell.angle_alpha   90.00
_cell.angle_beta   90.00
_cell.angle_gamma   90.00
#
_symmetry.space_group_name_H-M   'P 1'
#
loop_
_entity.id
_entity.type
_entity.pdbx_description
1 polymer ?
#
loop_
_entity_poly.entity_id
_entity_poly.type
_entity_poly.pdbx_seq_one_letter_code
_entity_poly.pdbx_strand_id
1 'polypeptide(L)'
;MSLVVALVGPTATGKSDLGLALAHALHGEVVNTDAMQLYRGMDIGTAKLALAEREGVPHHLLDVLEPWQDATVADYQLRARAALPEIAGRGARAVAVGGSGLYV
;
A
#
# COMPACT_ATOMS: atom_id res chain seq x y z
N MET A 1 -8.07 -17.82 -5.85
CA MET A 1 -7.20 -16.78 -5.26
C MET A 1 -6.83 -15.81 -6.37
N SER A 2 -7.04 -14.51 -6.16
CA SER A 2 -6.56 -13.47 -7.07
C SER A 2 -5.04 -13.33 -6.96
N LEU A 3 -4.39 -12.95 -8.06
CA LEU A 3 -2.95 -12.72 -8.10
C LEU A 3 -2.61 -11.49 -7.24
N VAL A 4 -1.66 -11.65 -6.31
CA VAL A 4 -1.06 -10.56 -5.53
C VAL A 4 0.35 -10.35 -6.05
N VAL A 5 0.67 -9.12 -6.45
CA VAL A 5 2.04 -8.72 -6.84
C VAL A 5 2.64 -7.95 -5.68
N ALA A 6 3.78 -8.42 -5.14
CA ALA A 6 4.50 -7.74 -4.07
C ALA A 6 5.76 -7.07 -4.62
N LEU A 7 5.86 -5.76 -4.44
CA LEU A 7 7.00 -4.95 -4.80
C LEU A 7 7.79 -4.57 -3.56
N VAL A 8 8.89 -5.29 -3.33
CA VAL A 8 9.73 -5.18 -2.14
C VAL A 8 11.11 -4.64 -2.51
N GLY A 9 11.68 -3.80 -1.66
CA GLY A 9 13.01 -3.22 -1.89
C GLY A 9 13.28 -2.04 -0.95
N PRO A 10 14.53 -1.57 -0.86
CA PRO A 10 14.91 -0.49 0.06
C PRO A 10 14.22 0.83 -0.29
N THR A 11 14.17 1.76 0.65
CA THR A 11 13.63 3.11 0.42
C THR A 11 14.40 3.81 -0.71
N ALA A 12 13.72 4.67 -1.46
CA ALA A 12 14.26 5.43 -2.59
C ALA A 12 14.70 4.61 -3.83
N THR A 13 14.22 3.37 -4.00
CA THR A 13 14.45 2.58 -5.24
C THR A 13 13.34 2.68 -6.29
N GLY A 14 12.50 3.72 -6.25
CA GLY A 14 11.43 3.91 -7.26
C GLY A 14 10.24 2.95 -7.13
N LYS A 15 10.00 2.38 -5.94
CA LYS A 15 8.89 1.43 -5.72
C LYS A 15 7.52 2.03 -5.99
N SER A 16 7.30 3.28 -5.60
CA SER A 16 6.02 3.95 -5.79
C SER A 16 5.67 4.07 -7.28
N ASP A 17 6.61 4.54 -8.09
CA ASP A 17 6.44 4.70 -9.54
C ASP A 17 6.16 3.37 -10.24
N LEU A 18 6.94 2.33 -9.91
CA LEU A 18 6.71 0.99 -10.45
C LEU A 18 5.40 0.37 -9.95
N GLY A 19 5.02 0.65 -8.70
CA GLY A 19 3.75 0.23 -8.11
C GLY A 19 2.55 0.81 -8.86
N LEU A 20 2.59 2.11 -9.19
CA LEU A 20 1.58 2.77 -10.01
C LEU A 20 1.53 2.19 -11.43
N ALA A 21 2.69 2.02 -12.08
CA ALA A 21 2.77 1.44 -13.41
C ALA A 21 2.16 0.03 -13.47
N LEU A 22 2.43 -0.79 -12.45
CA LEU A 22 1.82 -2.12 -12.30
C LEU A 22 0.32 -2.03 -12.06
N ALA A 23 -0.14 -1.11 -11.21
CA ALA A 23 -1.57 -0.92 -10.96
C ALA A 23 -2.32 -0.57 -12.26
N HIS A 24 -1.79 0.34 -13.08
CA HIS A 24 -2.40 0.62 -14.39
C HIS A 24 -2.40 -0.59 -15.33
N ALA A 25 -1.26 -1.28 -15.45
CA ALA A 25 -1.13 -2.43 -16.36
C ALA A 25 -2.00 -3.63 -15.95
N LEU A 26 -2.36 -3.73 -14.67
CA LEU A 26 -3.03 -4.88 -14.09
C LEU A 26 -4.50 -4.62 -13.73
N HIS A 27 -5.01 -3.41 -13.98
CA HIS A 27 -6.28 -2.92 -13.41
C HIS A 27 -6.30 -3.14 -11.89
N GLY A 28 -5.23 -2.66 -11.23
CA GLY A 28 -4.91 -2.94 -9.85
C GLY A 28 -5.14 -1.78 -8.90
N GLU A 29 -5.10 -2.12 -7.62
CA GLU A 29 -5.17 -1.20 -6.49
C GLU A 29 -3.96 -1.45 -5.58
N VAL A 30 -3.39 -0.39 -5.02
CA VAL A 30 -2.18 -0.47 -4.18
C VAL A 30 -2.55 -0.85 -2.76
N VAL A 31 -1.85 -1.80 -2.17
CA VAL A 31 -1.87 -2.10 -0.74
C VAL A 31 -0.54 -1.66 -0.14
N ASN A 32 -0.56 -0.61 0.69
CA ASN A 32 0.65 -0.12 1.34
C ASN A 32 1.21 -1.17 2.31
N THR A 33 2.51 -1.46 2.20
CA THR A 33 3.27 -2.34 3.11
C THR A 33 4.40 -1.61 3.82
N ASP A 34 4.36 -0.28 3.91
CA ASP A 34 5.28 0.54 4.69
C ASP A 34 4.64 0.96 6.03
N ALA A 35 5.30 0.61 7.14
CA ALA A 35 4.80 0.87 8.49
C ALA A 35 4.65 2.35 8.81
N MET A 36 5.53 3.21 8.29
CA MET A 36 5.48 4.64 8.60
C MET A 36 4.40 5.35 7.78
N GLN A 37 4.06 4.83 6.60
CA GLN A 37 3.01 5.40 5.75
C GLN A 37 1.58 5.09 6.24
N LEU A 38 1.42 4.24 7.27
CA LEU A 38 0.12 4.01 7.92
C LEU A 38 -0.43 5.29 8.58
N TYR A 39 0.43 6.22 8.98
CA TYR A 39 0.10 7.34 9.85
C TYR A 39 -0.27 8.62 9.09
N ARG A 40 -1.42 9.22 9.43
CA ARG A 40 -1.93 10.47 8.85
C ARG A 40 -1.01 11.66 9.11
N GLY A 41 -0.94 12.56 8.12
CA GLY A 41 -0.22 13.84 8.23
C GLY A 41 1.31 13.74 8.27
N MET A 42 1.87 12.53 8.23
CA MET A 42 3.31 12.28 8.21
C MET A 42 3.88 12.21 6.79
N ASP A 43 3.45 13.09 5.88
CA ASP A 43 3.57 12.84 4.43
C ASP A 43 4.99 13.02 3.89
N ILE A 44 5.64 14.14 4.24
CA ILE A 44 6.98 14.49 3.72
C ILE A 44 8.04 13.52 4.23
N GLY A 45 8.09 13.29 5.55
CA GLY A 45 9.11 12.45 6.18
C GLY A 45 8.99 10.96 5.85
N THR A 46 7.83 10.51 5.37
CA THR A 46 7.58 9.10 5.00
C THR A 46 7.48 8.90 3.48
N ALA A 47 7.76 9.95 2.70
CA ALA A 47 7.78 9.92 1.23
C ALA A 47 6.49 9.33 0.63
N LYS A 48 5.32 9.72 1.16
CA LYS A 48 4.03 9.33 0.57
C LYS A 48 3.81 10.06 -0.74
N LEU A 49 3.24 9.35 -1.71
CA LEU A 49 2.67 9.99 -2.88
C LEU A 49 1.50 10.89 -2.45
N ALA A 50 1.56 12.15 -2.86
CA ALA A 50 0.42 13.06 -2.74
C ALA A 50 -0.74 12.53 -3.58
N LEU A 51 -1.98 12.87 -3.21
CA LEU A 51 -3.17 12.36 -3.90
C LEU A 51 -3.15 12.64 -5.42
N ALA A 52 -2.62 13.79 -5.84
CA ALA A 52 -2.49 14.17 -7.24
C ALA A 52 -1.48 13.30 -8.01
N GLU A 53 -0.51 12.72 -7.32
CA GLU A 53 0.55 11.86 -7.89
C GLU A 53 0.14 10.39 -7.93
N ARG A 54 -1.00 10.02 -7.33
CA ARG A 54 -1.51 8.63 -7.30
C ARG A 54 -2.22 8.23 -8.59
N GLU A 55 -2.38 9.14 -9.56
CA GLU A 55 -2.97 8.88 -10.88
C GLU A 55 -4.38 8.24 -10.82
N GLY A 56 -5.13 8.51 -9.75
CA GLY A 56 -6.46 7.93 -9.52
C GLY A 56 -6.45 6.46 -9.05
N VAL A 57 -5.27 5.86 -8.85
CA VAL A 57 -5.13 4.50 -8.32
C VAL A 57 -5.54 4.45 -6.84
N PRO A 58 -6.51 3.60 -6.45
CA PRO A 58 -6.87 3.41 -5.05
C PRO A 58 -5.69 2.89 -4.22
N HIS A 59 -5.49 3.48 -3.04
CA HIS A 59 -4.46 3.06 -2.08
C HIS A 59 -5.13 2.61 -0.79
N HIS A 60 -4.81 1.39 -0.37
CA HIS A 60 -5.26 0.77 0.87
C HIS A 60 -4.16 0.84 1.93
N LEU A 61 -4.57 0.87 3.20
CA LEU A 61 -3.65 0.90 4.35
C LEU A 61 -2.66 2.08 4.31
N LEU A 62 -3.06 3.19 3.72
CA LEU A 62 -2.33 4.46 3.70
C LEU A 62 -3.16 5.48 4.48
N ASP A 63 -2.55 6.27 5.37
CA ASP A 63 -3.28 7.26 6.18
C ASP A 63 -4.45 6.67 6.99
N VAL A 64 -4.21 5.50 7.57
CA VAL A 64 -5.22 4.69 8.26
C VAL A 64 -5.11 4.70 9.79
N LEU A 65 -4.07 5.33 10.33
CA LEU A 65 -3.83 5.52 11.75
C LEU A 65 -3.53 6.99 12.03
N GLU A 66 -3.87 7.44 13.23
CA GLU A 66 -3.38 8.70 13.80
C GLU A 66 -1.96 8.50 14.36
N PRO A 67 -1.10 9.53 14.37
CA PRO A 67 0.30 9.39 14.80
C PRO A 67 0.54 8.86 16.22
N TRP A 68 -0.47 8.97 17.11
CA TRP A 68 -0.40 8.48 18.49
C TRP A 68 -0.95 7.07 18.67
N GLN A 69 -1.40 6.41 17.59
CA GLN A 69 -1.91 5.04 17.65
C GLN A 69 -0.78 4.03 17.47
N ASP A 70 -0.85 2.92 18.21
CA ASP A 70 0.07 1.82 18.03
C ASP A 70 -0.23 1.07 16.72
N ALA A 71 0.83 0.70 16.00
CA ALA A 71 0.75 -0.20 14.86
C ALA A 71 1.34 -1.56 15.24
N THR A 72 0.55 -2.63 15.07
CA THR A 72 1.03 -4.00 15.24
C THR A 72 1.00 -4.75 13.90
N VAL A 73 1.93 -5.70 13.74
CA VAL A 73 1.94 -6.60 12.58
C VAL A 73 0.66 -7.41 12.49
N ALA A 74 0.11 -7.82 13.64
CA ALA A 74 -1.11 -8.62 13.71
C ALA A 74 -2.32 -7.84 13.16
N ASP A 75 -2.50 -6.59 13.60
CA ASP A 75 -3.58 -5.73 13.11
C ASP A 75 -3.41 -5.40 11.63
N TYR A 76 -2.17 -5.11 11.21
CA TYR A 76 -1.86 -4.89 9.80
C TYR A 76 -2.23 -6.13 8.96
N GLN A 77 -1.83 -7.33 9.38
CA GLN A 77 -2.14 -8.57 8.66
C GLN A 77 -3.64 -8.81 8.53
N LEU A 78 -4.42 -8.55 9.58
CA LEU A 78 -5.87 -8.67 9.55
C LEU A 78 -6.47 -7.72 8.50
N ARG A 79 -6.06 -6.46 8.51
CA ARG A 79 -6.57 -5.43 7.59
C ARG A 79 -6.13 -5.67 6.14
N ALA A 80 -4.88 -6.04 5.92
CA ALA A 80 -4.36 -6.37 4.59
C ALA A 80 -5.10 -7.57 4.00
N ARG A 81 -5.31 -8.62 4.78
CA ARG A 81 -6.07 -9.82 4.35
C ARG A 81 -7.53 -9.52 4.06
N ALA A 82 -8.14 -8.54 4.72
CA ALA A 82 -9.49 -8.08 4.41
C ALA A 82 -9.55 -7.27 3.10
N ALA A 83 -8.53 -6.45 2.81
CA ALA A 83 -8.48 -5.66 1.57
C ALA A 83 -8.39 -6.54 0.31
N LEU A 84 -7.68 -7.67 0.36
CA LEU A 84 -7.49 -8.56 -0.81
C LEU A 84 -8.81 -9.04 -1.46
N PRO A 85 -9.77 -9.66 -0.72
CA PRO A 85 -11.05 -10.07 -1.30
C PRO A 85 -11.92 -8.88 -1.71
N GLU A 86 -11.82 -7.72 -1.04
CA GLU A 86 -12.56 -6.51 -1.43
C GLU A 86 -12.10 -5.99 -2.80
N ILE A 87 -10.78 -5.90 -3.01
CA ILE A 87 -10.16 -5.53 -4.29
C ILE A 87 -10.56 -6.54 -5.38
N ALA A 88 -10.45 -7.84 -5.08
CA ALA A 88 -10.84 -8.89 -6.01
C ALA A 88 -12.34 -8.85 -6.37
N GLY A 89 -13.20 -8.50 -5.40
CA GLY A 89 -14.65 -8.36 -5.61
C GLY A 89 -15.02 -7.22 -6.55
N ARG A 90 -14.15 -6.22 -6.70
CA ARG A 90 -14.27 -5.15 -7.72
C ARG A 90 -13.69 -5.54 -9.08
N GLY A 91 -13.18 -6.77 -9.23
CA GLY A 91 -12.50 -7.23 -10.44
C GLY A 91 -11.07 -6.71 -10.59
N ALA A 92 -10.52 -6.07 -9.55
CA ALA A 92 -9.18 -5.49 -9.56
C ALA A 92 -8.12 -6.45 -8.98
N ARG A 93 -6.84 -6.14 -9.19
CA ARG A 93 -5.70 -6.90 -8.67
C ARG A 93 -4.99 -6.14 -7.54
N ALA A 94 -4.60 -6.84 -6.47
CA ALA A 94 -3.86 -6.21 -5.38
C ALA A 94 -2.37 -6.11 -5.72
N VAL A 95 -1.82 -4.90 -5.60
CA VAL A 95 -0.40 -4.59 -5.78
C VAL A 95 0.16 -4.12 -4.44
N ALA A 96 0.84 -5.01 -3.72
CA ALA A 96 1.45 -4.69 -2.43
C ALA A 96 2.77 -3.90 -2.65
N VAL A 97 2.88 -2.70 -2.09
CA VAL A 97 4.02 -1.79 -2.30
C VAL A 97 4.50 -1.24 -0.96
N GLY A 98 5.79 -1.39 -0.65
CA GLY A 98 6.35 -0.83 0.58
C GLY A 98 7.71 -1.43 0.95
N GLY A 99 8.36 -0.82 1.95
CA GLY A 99 9.71 -1.19 2.39
C GLY A 99 9.77 -2.07 3.65
N SER A 100 8.66 -2.25 4.38
CA SER A 100 8.68 -2.98 5.65
C SER A 100 8.56 -4.48 5.40
N GLY A 101 9.71 -5.19 5.37
CA GLY A 101 9.74 -6.63 5.11
C GLY A 101 8.90 -7.49 6.07
N LEU A 102 8.58 -6.97 7.26
CA LEU A 102 7.70 -7.64 8.23
C LEU A 102 6.22 -7.66 7.82
N TYR A 103 5.83 -6.83 6.86
CA TYR A 103 4.45 -6.66 6.38
C TYR A 103 4.17 -7.40 5.06
N VAL A 104 5.18 -8.06 4.48
CA VAL A 104 5.10 -8.79 3.21
C VAL A 104 5.04 -10.29 3.46
#